data_AF-A0A929C8Y0-F1
#
_entry.id   AF-A0A929C8Y0-F1
#
_cell.length_a   1.000
_cell.length_b   1.000
_cell.length_c   1.000
_cell.angle_alpha   90.00
_cell.angle_beta   90.00
_cell.angle_gamma   90.00
#
_symmetry.space_group_name_H-M   'P 1'
#
loop_
_entity.id
_entity.type
_entity.pdbx_description
1 polymer ?
#
loop_
_entity_poly.entity_id
_entity_poly.type
_entity_poly.pdbx_seq_one_letter_code
_entity_poly.pdbx_strand_id
1 'polypeptide(L)'
;MIFKGLKKINRKNAVERIIVKAIKNDIAIYAVHTNADNIIDGVNAIISKKLGLKNTRVLLPRKNLLKKIVTFCPVESADKVRNALFEAGAGFIGHYDSCSFNTKGTGSFRANELANPHVGEINELHYEDEIRIETIYPVYKEQEILKNLFNTHPYEEVAYDIYTLDNEFNRVGAGIIGELQQPADELELLKKIKKIVKADCIKHSNLLSKKIKRVALCGGSGSFLISNAINAGADIFITADLRYHDFFKADNKIIIADVGHFESEQFIKELIYAVIIKKFPKFALRISEKNTNSINYLL
;
A
#
# COMPACT_ATOMS: atom_id res chain seq x y z
N MET A 1 12.83 -4.74 -15.14
CA MET A 1 13.50 -5.18 -16.40
C MET A 1 13.16 -4.25 -17.55
N ILE A 2 11.90 -4.19 -18.01
CA ILE A 2 11.46 -3.19 -18.99
C ILE A 2 10.97 -1.97 -18.22
N PHE A 3 11.74 -0.88 -18.21
CA PHE A 3 11.38 0.35 -17.52
C PHE A 3 10.88 1.46 -18.47
N LYS A 4 11.39 1.47 -19.69
CA LYS A 4 10.90 2.29 -20.81
C LYS A 4 10.39 1.36 -21.90
N GLY A 5 9.35 1.79 -22.62
CA GLY A 5 8.78 1.02 -23.72
C GLY A 5 9.84 0.62 -24.76
N LEU A 6 9.91 -0.66 -25.08
CA LEU A 6 10.84 -1.17 -26.09
C LEU A 6 10.31 -0.86 -27.48
N LYS A 7 11.11 -0.18 -28.30
CA LYS A 7 10.77 0.13 -29.69
C LYS A 7 11.25 -0.93 -30.67
N LYS A 8 12.27 -1.73 -30.30
CA LYS A 8 12.92 -2.75 -31.12
C LYS A 8 13.47 -3.87 -30.21
N ILE A 9 13.59 -5.08 -30.73
CA ILE A 9 14.26 -6.21 -30.06
C ILE A 9 15.27 -6.80 -31.05
N ASN A 10 16.52 -6.34 -31.00
CA ASN A 10 17.61 -6.77 -31.88
C ASN A 10 18.86 -7.26 -31.11
N ARG A 11 18.72 -7.53 -29.80
CA ARG A 11 19.74 -8.11 -28.91
C ARG A 11 20.93 -7.17 -28.60
N LYS A 12 20.80 -5.87 -28.90
CA LYS A 12 21.92 -4.90 -28.72
C LYS A 12 22.26 -4.64 -27.26
N ASN A 13 21.26 -4.52 -26.40
CA ASN A 13 21.48 -4.29 -24.97
C ASN A 13 21.13 -5.51 -24.11
N ALA A 14 21.51 -5.46 -22.83
CA ALA A 14 21.30 -6.54 -21.88
C ALA A 14 19.81 -6.88 -21.71
N VAL A 15 18.92 -5.87 -21.65
CA VAL A 15 17.47 -6.07 -21.48
C VAL A 15 16.90 -6.88 -22.63
N GLU A 16 17.21 -6.49 -23.88
CA GLU A 16 16.75 -7.22 -25.07
C GLU A 16 17.29 -8.66 -25.11
N ARG A 17 18.56 -8.88 -24.72
CA ARG A 17 19.13 -10.23 -24.66
C ARG A 17 18.43 -11.10 -23.61
N ILE A 18 18.10 -10.55 -22.45
CA ILE A 18 17.37 -11.26 -21.39
C ILE A 18 15.96 -11.62 -21.87
N ILE A 19 15.26 -10.70 -22.53
CA ILE A 19 13.91 -10.95 -23.06
C ILE A 19 13.94 -12.06 -24.11
N VAL A 20 14.84 -11.99 -25.10
CA VAL A 20 14.96 -13.04 -26.11
C VAL A 20 15.26 -14.38 -25.45
N LYS A 21 16.10 -14.42 -24.42
CA LYS A 21 16.39 -15.65 -23.67
C LYS A 21 15.16 -16.16 -22.92
N ALA A 22 14.39 -15.29 -22.27
CA ALA A 22 13.17 -15.65 -21.56
C ALA A 22 12.12 -16.23 -22.50
N ILE A 23 11.87 -15.59 -23.65
CA ILE A 23 10.94 -16.07 -24.68
C ILE A 23 11.36 -17.45 -25.20
N LYS A 24 12.65 -17.63 -25.52
CA LYS A 24 13.16 -18.92 -26.04
C LYS A 24 13.09 -20.08 -25.05
N ASN A 25 12.87 -19.80 -23.76
CA ASN A 25 12.84 -20.81 -22.70
C ASN A 25 11.49 -20.81 -21.96
N ASP A 26 10.45 -20.18 -22.54
CA ASP A 26 9.10 -20.09 -21.97
C ASP A 26 9.07 -19.57 -20.52
N ILE A 27 9.96 -18.62 -20.20
CA ILE A 27 10.06 -18.01 -18.87
C ILE A 27 9.19 -16.76 -18.81
N ALA A 28 8.14 -16.81 -18.01
CA ALA A 28 7.36 -15.63 -17.64
C ALA A 28 8.15 -14.74 -16.67
N ILE A 29 8.19 -13.43 -16.93
CA ILE A 29 8.83 -12.44 -16.05
C ILE A 29 7.76 -11.50 -15.52
N TYR A 30 7.56 -11.51 -14.21
CA TYR A 30 6.64 -10.64 -13.50
C TYR A 30 7.42 -9.58 -12.71
N ALA A 31 6.97 -8.33 -12.76
CA ALA A 31 7.61 -7.21 -12.08
C ALA A 31 6.79 -6.78 -10.87
N VAL A 32 7.40 -6.89 -9.69
CA VAL A 32 6.97 -6.25 -8.45
C VAL A 32 7.95 -5.12 -8.18
N HIS A 33 7.47 -3.90 -8.05
CA HIS A 33 8.29 -2.69 -7.94
C HIS A 33 7.67 -1.81 -6.84
N THR A 34 7.34 -0.56 -7.16
CA THR A 34 6.75 0.41 -6.24
C THR A 34 5.47 -0.05 -5.54
N ASN A 35 4.75 -1.05 -6.04
CA ASN A 35 3.60 -1.62 -5.34
C ASN A 35 3.98 -2.38 -4.06
N ALA A 36 5.15 -3.04 -4.02
CA ALA A 36 5.64 -3.69 -2.81
C ALA A 36 6.31 -2.70 -1.84
N ASP A 37 6.81 -1.57 -2.34
CA ASP A 37 7.41 -0.54 -1.49
C ASP A 37 6.34 0.31 -0.81
N ASN A 38 5.22 0.54 -1.51
CA ASN A 38 4.16 1.44 -1.08
C ASN A 38 3.04 0.75 -0.28
N ILE A 39 3.34 -0.34 0.42
CA ILE A 39 2.41 -0.99 1.35
C ILE A 39 3.02 -1.04 2.75
N ILE A 40 2.18 -0.89 3.78
CA ILE A 40 2.64 -0.84 5.18
C ILE A 40 3.33 -2.12 5.64
N ASP A 41 3.06 -3.25 4.98
CA ASP A 41 3.67 -4.56 5.24
C ASP A 41 4.76 -4.92 4.20
N GLY A 42 5.25 -3.92 3.45
CA GLY A 42 6.21 -4.06 2.35
C GLY A 42 7.67 -4.12 2.77
N VAL A 43 8.56 -3.76 1.83
CA VAL A 43 10.03 -3.75 2.06
C VAL A 43 10.41 -2.83 3.23
N ASN A 44 9.81 -1.64 3.28
CA ASN A 44 10.00 -0.68 4.36
C ASN A 44 9.62 -1.26 5.74
N ALA A 45 8.60 -2.12 5.79
CA ALA A 45 8.17 -2.79 7.01
C ALA A 45 9.21 -3.77 7.55
N ILE A 46 9.94 -4.45 6.65
CA ILE A 46 10.98 -5.41 7.04
C ILE A 46 12.13 -4.68 7.74
N ILE A 47 12.62 -3.59 7.16
CA ILE A 47 13.68 -2.78 7.78
C ILE A 47 13.20 -2.20 9.12
N SER A 48 11.99 -1.66 9.15
CA SER A 48 11.35 -1.13 10.35
C SER A 48 11.30 -2.16 11.50
N LYS A 49 10.87 -3.40 11.19
CA LYS A 49 10.85 -4.52 12.14
C LYS A 49 12.25 -4.91 12.62
N LYS A 50 13.23 -5.01 11.72
CA LYS A 50 14.63 -5.33 12.09
C LYS A 50 15.28 -4.22 12.94
N LEU A 51 14.88 -2.96 12.76
CA LEU A 51 15.29 -1.85 13.63
C LEU A 51 14.62 -1.89 15.01
N GLY A 52 13.48 -2.57 15.13
CA GLY A 52 12.67 -2.65 16.33
C GLY A 52 11.74 -1.44 16.52
N LEU A 53 11.37 -0.77 15.43
CA LEU A 53 10.46 0.36 15.50
C LEU A 53 9.07 -0.08 15.96
N LYS A 54 8.44 0.77 16.76
CA LYS A 54 7.07 0.67 17.26
C LYS A 54 6.21 1.77 16.67
N ASN A 55 4.89 1.64 16.81
CA ASN A 55 3.91 2.64 16.39
C ASN A 55 4.12 3.08 14.93
N THR A 56 4.41 2.11 14.06
CA THR A 56 4.80 2.39 12.68
C THR A 56 3.59 2.74 11.83
N ARG A 57 3.72 3.78 11.01
CA ARG A 57 2.71 4.19 10.03
C ARG A 57 3.38 4.59 8.72
N VAL A 58 2.63 4.59 7.62
CA VAL A 58 3.10 5.10 6.32
C VAL A 58 3.49 6.57 6.47
N LEU A 59 4.64 6.96 5.92
CA LEU A 59 5.16 8.32 6.03
C LEU A 59 4.38 9.30 5.14
N LEU A 60 4.11 8.90 3.89
CA LEU A 60 3.29 9.66 2.94
C LEU A 60 2.14 8.77 2.41
N PRO A 61 0.99 8.73 3.10
CA PRO A 61 -0.18 7.98 2.66
C PRO A 61 -0.70 8.46 1.30
N ARG A 62 -1.28 7.55 0.52
CA ARG A 62 -1.96 7.89 -0.74
C ARG A 62 -3.42 8.22 -0.52
N LYS A 63 -3.90 9.23 -1.24
CA LYS A 63 -5.31 9.60 -1.36
C LYS A 63 -5.94 8.92 -2.58
N ASN A 64 -7.25 9.03 -2.75
CA ASN A 64 -8.00 8.53 -3.91
C ASN A 64 -7.93 7.00 -4.09
N LEU A 65 -7.63 6.28 -3.01
CA LEU A 65 -7.63 4.81 -2.99
C LEU A 65 -8.81 4.23 -2.23
N LEU A 66 -9.68 5.09 -1.71
CA LEU A 66 -10.88 4.72 -0.96
C LEU A 66 -12.11 5.30 -1.67
N LYS A 67 -13.18 4.53 -1.63
CA LYS A 67 -14.51 4.94 -2.09
C LYS A 67 -15.54 4.62 -1.01
N LYS A 68 -16.66 5.31 -1.05
CA LYS A 68 -17.84 5.02 -0.21
C LYS A 68 -18.94 4.49 -1.11
N ILE A 69 -19.54 3.37 -0.71
CA ILE A 69 -20.79 2.90 -1.31
C ILE A 69 -21.93 3.33 -0.40
N VAL A 70 -22.99 3.83 -1.01
CA VAL A 70 -24.29 4.05 -0.36
C VAL A 70 -25.29 3.20 -1.13
N THR A 71 -26.10 2.43 -0.44
CA THR A 71 -27.18 1.64 -1.04
C THR A 71 -28.41 1.66 -0.16
N PHE A 72 -29.55 1.30 -0.71
CA PHE A 72 -30.86 1.43 -0.10
C PHE A 72 -31.60 0.12 -0.24
N CYS A 73 -32.08 -0.43 0.87
CA CYS A 73 -32.78 -1.71 0.89
C CYS A 73 -33.93 -1.70 1.90
N PRO A 74 -34.93 -2.59 1.75
CA PRO A 74 -35.95 -2.82 2.76
C PRO A 74 -35.34 -3.10 4.13
N VAL A 75 -36.04 -2.67 5.20
CA VAL A 75 -35.59 -2.87 6.58
C VAL A 75 -35.25 -4.33 6.88
N GLU A 76 -36.07 -5.26 6.40
CA GLU A 76 -35.91 -6.71 6.64
C GLU A 76 -34.66 -7.30 5.98
N SER A 77 -34.16 -6.68 4.90
CA SER A 77 -32.99 -7.15 4.15
C SER A 77 -31.68 -6.49 4.58
N ALA A 78 -31.74 -5.49 5.46
CA ALA A 78 -30.59 -4.64 5.78
C ALA A 78 -29.39 -5.40 6.37
N ASP A 79 -29.63 -6.36 7.27
CA ASP A 79 -28.56 -7.20 7.84
C ASP A 79 -27.87 -8.05 6.77
N LYS A 80 -28.66 -8.68 5.89
CA LYS A 80 -28.17 -9.54 4.82
C LYS A 80 -27.28 -8.75 3.86
N VAL A 81 -27.74 -7.57 3.42
CA VAL A 81 -27.00 -6.68 2.52
C VAL A 81 -25.70 -6.18 3.19
N ARG A 82 -25.76 -5.73 4.45
CA ARG A 82 -24.55 -5.30 5.18
C ARG A 82 -23.50 -6.40 5.25
N ASN A 83 -23.89 -7.60 5.65
CA ASN A 83 -22.98 -8.72 5.82
C ASN A 83 -22.30 -9.08 4.49
N ALA A 84 -23.04 -9.09 3.37
CA ALA A 84 -22.47 -9.32 2.05
C ALA A 84 -21.43 -8.27 1.64
N LEU A 85 -21.65 -6.99 1.99
CA LEU A 85 -20.66 -5.94 1.76
C LEU A 85 -19.40 -6.15 2.61
N PHE A 86 -19.54 -6.55 3.88
CA PHE A 86 -18.43 -6.80 4.78
C PHE A 86 -17.60 -8.01 4.36
N GLU A 87 -18.24 -9.11 3.97
CA GLU A 87 -17.58 -10.31 3.46
C GLU A 87 -16.77 -10.02 2.19
N ALA A 88 -17.26 -9.12 1.33
CA ALA A 88 -16.52 -8.63 0.16
C ALA A 88 -15.32 -7.73 0.52
N GLY A 89 -15.22 -7.28 1.78
CA GLY A 89 -14.11 -6.48 2.31
C GLY A 89 -14.39 -4.99 2.45
N ALA A 90 -15.66 -4.57 2.42
CA ALA A 90 -16.05 -3.21 2.82
C ALA A 90 -16.03 -3.05 4.34
N GLY A 91 -15.95 -1.81 4.82
CA GLY A 91 -16.05 -1.51 6.25
C GLY A 91 -14.82 -1.87 7.07
N PHE A 92 -13.66 -2.11 6.43
CA PHE A 92 -12.41 -2.32 7.15
C PHE A 92 -11.66 -0.99 7.36
N ILE A 93 -11.60 -0.51 8.61
CA ILE A 93 -10.97 0.76 8.98
C ILE A 93 -10.03 0.53 10.16
N GLY A 94 -8.71 0.65 9.92
CA GLY A 94 -7.71 0.46 10.97
C GLY A 94 -7.72 -0.96 11.52
N HIS A 95 -8.12 -1.12 12.78
CA HIS A 95 -8.27 -2.41 13.49
C HIS A 95 -9.73 -2.85 13.66
N TYR A 96 -10.67 -2.17 12.99
CA TYR A 96 -12.09 -2.47 13.03
C TYR A 96 -12.54 -3.00 11.68
N ASP A 97 -13.40 -4.01 11.70
CA ASP A 97 -14.11 -4.53 10.54
C ASP A 97 -15.61 -4.20 10.63
N SER A 98 -16.37 -4.54 9.60
CA SER A 98 -17.83 -4.39 9.56
C SER A 98 -18.35 -2.98 9.87
N CYS A 99 -17.55 -1.95 9.58
CA CYS A 99 -17.93 -0.57 9.79
C CYS A 99 -18.95 -0.12 8.74
N SER A 100 -20.14 0.29 9.17
CA SER A 100 -21.14 0.96 8.34
C SER A 100 -21.90 2.00 9.15
N PHE A 101 -22.48 2.98 8.47
CA PHE A 101 -23.48 3.86 9.04
C PHE A 101 -24.82 3.61 8.35
N ASN A 102 -25.91 3.68 9.12
CA ASN A 102 -27.23 3.26 8.68
C ASN A 102 -28.24 4.33 9.08
N THR A 103 -29.16 4.65 8.19
CA THR A 103 -30.24 5.61 8.46
C THR A 103 -31.53 5.09 7.88
N LYS A 104 -32.59 5.03 8.71
CA LYS A 104 -33.93 4.72 8.22
C LYS A 104 -34.47 5.93 7.46
N GLY A 105 -35.10 5.68 6.32
CA GLY A 105 -35.79 6.68 5.51
C GLY A 105 -36.93 6.06 4.72
N THR A 106 -37.57 6.87 3.89
CA THR A 106 -38.63 6.41 2.98
C THR A 106 -38.15 6.59 1.55
N GLY A 107 -38.05 5.49 0.82
CA GLY A 107 -37.81 5.49 -0.63
C GLY A 107 -39.14 5.64 -1.37
N SER A 108 -39.11 6.19 -2.58
CA SER A 108 -40.28 6.23 -3.45
C SER A 108 -39.90 5.90 -4.89
N PHE A 109 -40.70 5.08 -5.55
CA PHE A 109 -40.50 4.72 -6.95
C PHE A 109 -41.83 4.34 -7.60
N ARG A 110 -41.85 4.34 -8.94
CA ARG A 110 -42.99 3.85 -9.73
C ARG A 110 -42.47 2.85 -10.75
N ALA A 111 -42.88 1.60 -10.61
CA ALA A 111 -42.55 0.54 -11.55
C ALA A 111 -43.23 0.79 -12.90
N ASN A 112 -42.54 0.51 -14.01
CA ASN A 112 -43.14 0.55 -15.34
C ASN A 112 -43.54 -0.88 -15.77
N GLU A 113 -44.19 -1.02 -16.93
CA GLU A 113 -44.70 -2.30 -17.45
C GLU A 113 -43.65 -3.38 -17.69
N LEU A 114 -42.36 -3.02 -17.72
CA LEU A 114 -41.24 -3.94 -17.94
C LEU A 114 -40.58 -4.40 -16.62
N ALA A 115 -40.93 -3.79 -15.49
CA ALA A 115 -40.35 -4.11 -14.20
C ALA A 115 -41.01 -5.35 -13.57
N ASN A 116 -40.24 -6.10 -12.78
CA ASN A 116 -40.76 -7.14 -11.90
C ASN A 116 -40.51 -6.74 -10.43
N PRO A 117 -41.30 -5.79 -9.89
CA PRO A 117 -41.02 -5.20 -8.58
C PRO A 117 -41.10 -6.24 -7.47
N HIS A 118 -40.13 -6.20 -6.56
CA HIS A 118 -40.17 -7.00 -5.33
C HIS A 118 -41.29 -6.51 -4.38
N VAL A 119 -41.55 -5.20 -4.37
CA VAL A 119 -42.62 -4.52 -3.63
C VAL A 119 -43.22 -3.39 -4.48
N GLY A 120 -44.49 -3.07 -4.28
CA GLY A 120 -45.24 -2.08 -5.05
C GLY A 120 -45.92 -2.63 -6.32
N GLU A 121 -46.82 -1.83 -6.91
CA GLU A 121 -47.59 -2.20 -8.11
C GLU A 121 -47.12 -1.47 -9.37
N ILE A 122 -47.39 -2.08 -10.54
CA ILE A 122 -47.05 -1.51 -11.85
C ILE A 122 -47.82 -0.22 -12.08
N ASN A 123 -47.12 0.82 -12.55
CA ASN A 123 -47.65 2.16 -12.84
C ASN A 123 -48.20 2.95 -11.63
N GLU A 124 -48.03 2.45 -10.40
CA GLU A 124 -48.40 3.17 -9.17
C GLU A 124 -47.17 3.70 -8.42
N LEU A 125 -47.32 4.86 -7.77
CA LEU A 125 -46.25 5.39 -6.92
C LEU A 125 -46.23 4.64 -5.59
N HIS A 126 -45.16 3.90 -5.35
CA HIS A 126 -44.93 3.15 -4.12
C HIS A 126 -44.01 3.93 -3.18
N TYR A 127 -44.23 3.75 -1.88
CA TYR A 127 -43.37 4.25 -0.82
C TYR A 127 -42.95 3.09 0.06
N GLU A 128 -41.65 2.95 0.33
CA GLU A 128 -41.10 1.84 1.10
C GLU A 128 -40.24 2.35 2.25
N ASP A 129 -40.35 1.70 3.41
CA ASP A 129 -39.45 1.92 4.53
C ASP A 129 -38.09 1.26 4.23
N GLU A 130 -37.05 2.08 4.07
CA GLU A 130 -35.73 1.62 3.65
C GLU A 130 -34.64 1.98 4.66
N ILE A 131 -33.56 1.23 4.63
CA ILE A 131 -32.30 1.55 5.29
C ILE A 131 -31.31 2.02 4.23
N ARG A 132 -30.87 3.26 4.38
CA ARG A 132 -29.67 3.78 3.70
C ARG A 132 -28.44 3.22 4.41
N ILE A 133 -27.76 2.28 3.77
CA ILE A 133 -26.53 1.65 4.25
C ILE A 133 -25.36 2.35 3.57
N GLU A 134 -24.37 2.77 4.35
CA GLU A 134 -23.15 3.35 3.79
C GLU A 134 -21.88 2.79 4.44
N THR A 135 -20.88 2.48 3.60
CA THR A 135 -19.60 1.93 4.07
C THR A 135 -18.46 2.30 3.12
N ILE A 136 -17.24 2.32 3.66
CA ILE A 136 -16.00 2.65 2.93
C ILE A 136 -15.29 1.38 2.47
N TYR A 137 -14.61 1.44 1.32
CA TYR A 137 -13.83 0.32 0.82
C TYR A 137 -12.64 0.77 -0.07
N PRO A 138 -11.60 -0.07 -0.21
CA PRO A 138 -10.52 0.18 -1.17
C PRO A 138 -10.96 0.00 -2.62
N VAL A 139 -10.49 0.85 -3.54
CA VAL A 139 -10.88 0.83 -4.97
C VAL A 139 -10.71 -0.56 -5.61
N TYR A 140 -9.68 -1.32 -5.25
CA TYR A 140 -9.44 -2.66 -5.83
C TYR A 140 -10.48 -3.73 -5.42
N LYS A 141 -11.34 -3.43 -4.44
CA LYS A 141 -12.45 -4.30 -4.00
C LYS A 141 -13.80 -3.98 -4.66
N GLU A 142 -13.88 -2.91 -5.45
CA GLU A 142 -15.14 -2.41 -6.01
C GLU A 142 -15.94 -3.48 -6.76
N GLN A 143 -15.31 -4.21 -7.67
CA GLN A 143 -15.99 -5.24 -8.46
C GLN A 143 -16.54 -6.37 -7.59
N GLU A 144 -15.80 -6.79 -6.57
CA GLU A 144 -16.22 -7.82 -5.64
C GLU A 144 -17.39 -7.35 -4.77
N ILE A 145 -17.34 -6.09 -4.32
CA ILE A 145 -18.39 -5.46 -3.51
C ILE A 145 -19.68 -5.31 -4.30
N LEU A 146 -19.62 -4.78 -5.53
CA LEU A 146 -20.80 -4.61 -6.38
C LEU A 146 -21.43 -5.96 -6.73
N LYS A 147 -20.61 -6.97 -7.05
CA LYS A 147 -21.10 -8.32 -7.29
C LYS A 147 -21.86 -8.89 -6.09
N ASN A 148 -21.31 -8.73 -4.88
CA ASN A 148 -21.96 -9.23 -3.66
C ASN A 148 -23.23 -8.46 -3.31
N LEU A 149 -23.23 -7.14 -3.53
CA LEU A 149 -24.43 -6.32 -3.40
C LEU A 149 -25.56 -6.85 -4.30
N PHE A 150 -25.32 -6.91 -5.62
CA PHE A 150 -26.35 -7.30 -6.59
C PHE A 150 -26.88 -8.72 -6.38
N ASN A 151 -26.01 -9.66 -6.00
CA ASN A 151 -26.44 -11.04 -5.75
C ASN A 151 -27.26 -11.20 -4.46
N THR A 152 -27.13 -10.28 -3.51
CA THR A 152 -27.72 -10.41 -2.18
C THR A 152 -29.00 -9.59 -2.04
N HIS A 153 -29.06 -8.46 -2.74
CA HIS A 153 -30.12 -7.48 -2.68
C HIS A 153 -31.47 -8.09 -3.11
N PRO A 154 -32.59 -7.74 -2.46
CA PRO A 154 -33.91 -8.28 -2.82
C PRO A 154 -34.46 -7.71 -4.13
N TYR A 155 -34.07 -6.48 -4.48
CA TYR A 155 -34.54 -5.83 -5.71
C TYR A 155 -33.75 -6.30 -6.95
N GLU A 156 -34.45 -6.41 -8.07
CA GLU A 156 -33.88 -6.67 -9.39
C GLU A 156 -32.91 -5.55 -9.80
N GLU A 157 -33.35 -4.29 -9.71
CA GLU A 157 -32.56 -3.11 -10.00
C GLU A 157 -32.14 -2.44 -8.70
N VAL A 158 -30.85 -2.51 -8.36
CA VAL A 158 -30.33 -2.03 -7.08
C VAL A 158 -29.91 -0.57 -7.21
N ALA A 159 -30.51 0.31 -6.40
CA ALA A 159 -30.07 1.69 -6.26
C ALA A 159 -28.82 1.79 -5.38
N TYR A 160 -27.77 2.42 -5.88
CA TYR A 160 -26.54 2.69 -5.13
C TYR A 160 -25.78 3.89 -5.69
N ASP A 161 -25.00 4.53 -4.81
CA ASP A 161 -24.08 5.60 -5.14
C ASP A 161 -22.64 5.20 -4.81
N ILE A 162 -21.70 5.67 -5.63
CA ILE A 162 -20.26 5.55 -5.37
C ILE A 162 -19.65 6.95 -5.26
N TYR A 163 -19.11 7.26 -4.09
CA TYR A 163 -18.37 8.48 -3.84
C TYR A 163 -16.86 8.20 -3.83
N THR A 164 -16.10 8.96 -4.60
CA THR A 164 -14.64 8.99 -4.45
C THR A 164 -14.30 9.80 -3.21
N LEU A 165 -13.37 9.29 -2.40
CA LEU A 165 -12.97 9.92 -1.15
C LEU A 165 -11.52 10.41 -1.23
N ASP A 166 -11.30 11.64 -0.75
CA ASP A 166 -9.97 12.22 -0.55
C ASP A 166 -9.27 11.71 0.72
N ASN A 167 -9.92 10.81 1.46
CA ASN A 167 -9.37 10.15 2.65
C ASN A 167 -8.01 9.50 2.33
N GLU A 168 -7.07 9.67 3.25
CA GLU A 168 -5.78 9.00 3.19
C GLU A 168 -5.93 7.50 3.50
N PHE A 169 -5.40 6.65 2.63
CA PHE A 169 -5.35 5.23 2.88
C PHE A 169 -4.06 4.86 3.62
N ASN A 170 -4.10 4.89 4.95
CA ASN A 170 -2.95 4.73 5.85
C ASN A 170 -2.18 3.39 5.73
N ARG A 171 -2.64 2.47 4.89
CA ARG A 171 -1.95 1.20 4.60
C ARG A 171 -1.13 1.23 3.31
N VAL A 172 -1.30 2.27 2.49
CA VAL A 172 -0.68 2.40 1.18
C VAL A 172 -0.04 3.78 1.03
N GLY A 173 1.24 3.81 0.70
CA GLY A 173 1.98 5.04 0.45
C GLY A 173 3.48 4.88 0.70
N ALA A 174 4.21 5.97 0.50
CA ALA A 174 5.66 5.93 0.42
C ALA A 174 6.30 6.12 1.79
N GLY A 175 7.31 5.30 2.07
CA GLY A 175 8.07 5.30 3.31
C GLY A 175 7.28 4.86 4.55
N ILE A 176 8.00 4.63 5.64
CA ILE A 176 7.43 4.36 6.96
C ILE A 176 8.05 5.33 7.98
N ILE A 177 7.31 5.64 9.04
CA ILE A 177 7.85 6.30 10.22
C ILE A 177 7.40 5.54 11.46
N GLY A 178 8.28 5.44 12.44
CA GLY A 178 7.98 4.82 13.73
C GLY A 178 8.95 5.31 14.81
N GLU A 179 8.79 4.76 16.01
CA GLU A 179 9.59 5.15 17.17
C GLU A 179 10.43 3.98 17.68
N LEU A 180 11.67 4.26 18.06
CA LEU A 180 12.48 3.34 18.85
C LEU A 180 11.87 3.21 20.25
N GLN A 181 11.93 2.01 20.83
CA GLN A 181 11.47 1.77 22.20
C GLN A 181 12.21 2.64 23.23
N GLN A 182 13.51 2.84 23.03
CA GLN A 182 14.36 3.73 23.82
C GLN A 182 15.15 4.63 22.86
N PRO A 183 15.33 5.92 23.18
CA PRO A 183 16.15 6.81 22.37
C PRO A 183 17.59 6.28 22.25
N ALA A 184 18.17 6.36 21.06
CA ALA A 184 19.51 5.87 20.75
C ALA A 184 20.47 7.02 20.41
N ASP A 185 21.77 6.80 20.60
CA ASP A 185 22.80 7.69 20.08
C ASP A 185 22.89 7.61 18.56
N GLU A 186 23.21 8.74 17.93
CA GLU A 186 23.18 8.89 16.48
C GLU A 186 24.13 7.90 15.78
N LEU A 187 25.38 7.83 16.26
CA LEU A 187 26.39 6.92 15.71
C LEU A 187 26.09 5.45 16.00
N GLU A 188 25.51 5.14 17.15
CA GLU A 188 25.12 3.76 17.48
C GLU A 188 24.00 3.27 16.57
N LEU A 189 23.01 4.13 16.32
CA LEU A 189 21.93 3.82 15.40
C LEU A 189 22.46 3.65 13.98
N LEU A 190 23.32 4.54 13.49
CA LEU A 190 23.94 4.41 12.16
C LEU A 190 24.73 3.09 12.03
N LYS A 191 25.51 2.71 13.05
CA LYS A 191 26.20 1.40 13.08
C LYS A 191 25.22 0.23 13.08
N LYS A 192 24.09 0.33 13.80
CA LYS A 192 23.03 -0.69 13.81
C LYS A 192 22.39 -0.82 12.43
N ILE A 193 22.04 0.30 11.79
CA ILE A 193 21.48 0.35 10.43
C ILE A 193 22.45 -0.32 9.45
N LYS A 194 23.73 0.07 9.49
CA LYS A 194 24.80 -0.49 8.64
C LYS A 194 24.83 -2.01 8.69
N LYS A 195 24.75 -2.58 9.90
CA LYS A 195 24.71 -4.04 10.11
C LYS A 195 23.43 -4.68 9.57
N ILE A 196 22.27 -4.06 9.80
CA ILE A 196 20.96 -4.58 9.35
C ILE A 196 20.90 -4.66 7.83
N VAL A 197 21.25 -3.56 7.14
CA VAL A 197 21.21 -3.49 5.67
C VAL A 197 22.48 -4.07 5.02
N LYS A 198 23.43 -4.58 5.81
CA LYS A 198 24.70 -5.13 5.34
C LYS A 198 25.44 -4.17 4.39
N ALA A 199 25.43 -2.88 4.72
CA ALA A 199 26.09 -1.85 3.93
C ALA A 199 27.57 -1.74 4.30
N ASP A 200 28.43 -1.55 3.31
CA ASP A 200 29.87 -1.35 3.52
C ASP A 200 30.17 0.05 4.09
N CYS A 201 29.37 1.06 3.72
CA CYS A 201 29.41 2.40 4.30
C CYS A 201 28.02 3.04 4.35
N ILE A 202 27.87 4.10 5.14
CA ILE A 202 26.67 4.96 5.15
C ILE A 202 27.16 6.40 4.99
N LYS A 203 26.60 7.11 4.01
CA LYS A 203 26.79 8.56 3.90
C LYS A 203 25.72 9.23 4.74
N HIS A 204 26.07 10.21 5.56
CA HIS A 204 25.09 10.92 6.36
C HIS A 204 25.36 12.44 6.40
N SER A 205 24.32 13.23 6.67
CA SER A 205 24.46 14.65 7.00
C SER A 205 25.17 14.85 8.33
N ASN A 206 25.44 16.09 8.70
CA ASN A 206 25.97 16.40 10.04
C ASN A 206 25.09 15.77 11.13
N LEU A 207 25.78 15.26 12.15
CA LEU A 207 25.17 14.82 13.40
C LEU A 207 24.66 16.03 14.18
N LEU A 208 23.57 15.86 14.92
CA LEU A 208 22.88 16.95 15.61
C LEU A 208 23.14 16.92 17.13
N SER A 209 23.93 15.94 17.61
CA SER A 209 24.22 15.72 19.03
C SER A 209 22.94 15.56 19.86
N LYS A 210 21.93 14.90 19.28
CA LYS A 210 20.64 14.63 19.91
C LYS A 210 20.36 13.13 19.95
N LYS A 211 19.59 12.68 20.93
CA LYS A 211 19.09 11.31 20.94
C LYS A 211 18.05 11.14 19.83
N ILE A 212 18.12 10.02 19.12
CA ILE A 212 17.17 9.64 18.07
C ILE A 212 16.07 8.77 18.70
N LYS A 213 14.82 9.17 18.52
CA LYS A 213 13.65 8.37 18.89
C LYS A 213 12.76 8.07 17.68
N ARG A 214 12.47 9.06 16.85
CA ARG A 214 11.61 8.92 15.67
C ARG A 214 12.44 8.68 14.42
N VAL A 215 12.16 7.57 13.75
CA VAL A 215 12.90 7.14 12.56
C VAL A 215 11.95 7.07 11.39
N ALA A 216 12.21 7.88 10.37
CA ALA A 216 11.58 7.74 9.06
C ALA A 216 12.49 6.96 8.13
N LEU A 217 11.92 6.12 7.25
CA LEU A 217 12.69 5.37 6.27
C LEU A 217 11.93 5.17 4.96
N CYS A 218 12.68 5.16 3.85
CA CYS A 218 12.21 4.76 2.54
C CYS A 218 13.35 4.05 1.81
N GLY A 219 13.22 2.75 1.59
CA GLY A 219 14.15 2.00 0.76
C GLY A 219 14.22 2.55 -0.67
N GLY A 220 15.33 2.31 -1.34
CA GLY A 220 15.60 2.88 -2.66
C GLY A 220 15.66 4.41 -2.65
N SER A 221 15.26 5.04 -3.75
CA SER A 221 15.37 6.49 -3.94
C SER A 221 14.22 7.26 -3.27
N GLY A 222 14.44 7.74 -2.04
CA GLY A 222 13.43 8.45 -1.22
C GLY A 222 13.67 9.94 -1.04
N SER A 223 14.54 10.58 -1.83
CA SER A 223 14.87 12.02 -1.69
C SER A 223 13.65 12.97 -1.70
N PHE A 224 12.55 12.57 -2.35
CA PHE A 224 11.30 13.32 -2.41
C PHE A 224 10.53 13.36 -1.08
N LEU A 225 10.85 12.47 -0.13
CA LEU A 225 10.18 12.37 1.17
C LEU A 225 10.86 13.16 2.29
N ILE A 226 11.99 13.85 2.01
CA ILE A 226 12.74 14.57 3.04
C ILE A 226 11.85 15.59 3.78
N SER A 227 11.07 16.40 3.06
CA SER A 227 10.14 17.37 3.66
C SER A 227 9.03 16.68 4.46
N ASN A 228 8.54 15.52 4.00
CA ASN A 228 7.55 14.73 4.73
C ASN A 228 8.12 14.18 6.04
N ALA A 229 9.36 13.68 6.03
CA ALA A 229 10.04 13.19 7.23
C ALA A 229 10.24 14.30 8.27
N ILE A 230 10.64 15.50 7.82
CA ILE A 230 10.77 16.69 8.68
C ILE A 230 9.41 17.06 9.29
N ASN A 231 8.37 17.19 8.47
CA ASN A 231 7.03 17.57 8.92
C ASN A 231 6.40 16.52 9.84
N ALA A 232 6.75 15.24 9.67
CA ALA A 232 6.33 14.16 10.56
C ALA A 232 7.13 14.12 11.88
N GLY A 233 8.10 15.01 12.06
CA GLY A 233 8.92 15.12 13.26
C GLY A 233 9.87 13.94 13.45
N ALA A 234 10.39 13.37 12.36
CA ALA A 234 11.47 12.40 12.44
C ALA A 234 12.75 13.04 13.01
N ASP A 235 13.58 12.27 13.70
CA ASP A 235 14.92 12.71 14.12
C ASP A 235 15.98 12.31 13.06
N ILE A 236 15.70 11.23 12.33
CA ILE A 236 16.51 10.74 11.21
C ILE A 236 15.62 10.24 10.07
N PHE A 237 16.04 10.47 8.84
CA PHE A 237 15.48 9.89 7.63
C PHE A 237 16.50 9.01 6.91
N ILE A 238 16.15 7.73 6.76
CA ILE A 238 16.99 6.69 6.15
C ILE A 238 16.49 6.40 4.73
N THR A 239 17.35 6.55 3.74
CA THR A 239 17.01 6.26 2.35
C THR A 239 18.24 5.96 1.50
N ALA A 240 18.15 6.01 0.17
CA ALA A 240 19.27 5.87 -0.75
C ALA A 240 19.17 6.84 -1.94
N ASP A 241 20.18 6.79 -2.81
CA ASP A 241 20.31 7.61 -4.03
C ASP A 241 20.22 9.12 -3.78
N LEU A 242 20.81 9.57 -2.67
CA LEU A 242 20.84 10.99 -2.35
C LEU A 242 21.94 11.70 -3.13
N ARG A 243 21.58 12.83 -3.75
CA ARG A 243 22.54 13.74 -4.36
C ARG A 243 23.09 14.69 -3.31
N TYR A 244 24.19 15.36 -3.62
CA TYR A 244 24.86 16.31 -2.72
C TYR A 244 23.88 17.31 -2.08
N HIS A 245 23.06 17.99 -2.89
CA HIS A 245 22.10 18.98 -2.38
C HIS A 245 20.96 18.39 -1.55
N ASP A 246 20.67 17.08 -1.68
CA ASP A 246 19.63 16.45 -0.88
C ASP A 246 20.04 16.39 0.62
N PHE A 247 21.33 16.28 0.94
CA PHE A 247 21.83 16.33 2.32
C PHE A 247 21.62 17.70 3.01
N PHE A 248 21.51 18.79 2.24
CA PHE A 248 21.29 20.14 2.76
C PHE A 248 19.80 20.45 2.96
N LYS A 249 18.89 19.71 2.32
CA LYS A 249 17.43 19.96 2.40
C LYS A 249 16.87 19.83 3.82
N ALA A 250 17.53 19.04 4.66
CA ALA A 250 17.13 18.87 6.05
C ALA A 250 17.45 20.07 6.94
N ASP A 251 18.38 20.94 6.52
CA ASP A 251 18.73 22.18 7.22
C ASP A 251 18.96 21.97 8.74
N ASN A 252 19.73 20.93 9.09
CA ASN A 252 20.01 20.50 10.47
C ASN A 252 18.77 20.23 11.35
N LYS A 253 17.58 20.05 10.76
CA LYS A 253 16.35 19.68 11.49
C LYS A 253 16.33 18.20 11.83
N ILE A 254 16.82 17.36 10.90
CA ILE A 254 16.88 15.90 11.01
C ILE A 254 18.20 15.40 10.41
N ILE A 255 18.64 14.22 10.82
CA ILE A 255 19.77 13.53 10.17
C ILE A 255 19.27 12.87 8.89
N ILE A 256 20.04 12.98 7.81
CA ILE A 256 19.78 12.28 6.55
C ILE A 256 20.84 11.20 6.38
N ALA A 257 20.43 9.96 6.17
CA ALA A 257 21.33 8.82 5.97
C ALA A 257 21.03 8.11 4.63
N ASP A 258 22.04 8.05 3.76
CA ASP A 258 22.06 7.25 2.54
C ASP A 258 22.75 5.91 2.82
N VAL A 259 21.95 4.85 2.81
CA VAL A 259 22.38 3.48 3.17
C VAL A 259 22.63 2.59 1.95
N GLY A 260 22.49 3.13 0.73
CA GLY A 260 22.59 2.36 -0.51
C GLY A 260 21.26 1.74 -0.97
N HIS A 261 21.04 1.78 -2.29
CA HIS A 261 19.77 1.38 -2.90
C HIS A 261 19.59 -0.13 -2.83
N PHE A 262 20.62 -0.88 -3.25
CA PHE A 262 20.58 -2.34 -3.21
C PHE A 262 20.44 -2.85 -1.77
N GLU A 263 21.18 -2.24 -0.85
CA GLU A 263 21.26 -2.59 0.56
C GLU A 263 19.90 -2.42 1.24
N SER A 264 19.17 -1.36 0.92
CA SER A 264 17.83 -1.11 1.46
C SER A 264 16.73 -1.95 0.80
N GLU A 265 16.89 -2.36 -0.46
CA GLU A 265 15.85 -3.12 -1.18
C GLU A 265 16.05 -4.64 -1.18
N GLN A 266 17.21 -5.16 -0.76
CA GLN A 266 17.52 -6.60 -0.80
C GLN A 266 16.48 -7.50 -0.09
N PHE A 267 15.70 -6.93 0.85
CA PHE A 267 14.64 -7.60 1.58
C PHE A 267 13.39 -7.92 0.74
N ILE A 268 13.26 -7.40 -0.49
CA ILE A 268 12.16 -7.74 -1.39
C ILE A 268 12.06 -9.25 -1.64
N LYS A 269 13.20 -9.95 -1.65
CA LYS A 269 13.27 -11.42 -1.79
C LYS A 269 12.60 -12.12 -0.60
N GLU A 270 12.85 -11.64 0.63
CA GLU A 270 12.22 -12.15 1.85
C GLU A 270 10.70 -11.92 1.83
N LEU A 271 10.28 -10.72 1.40
CA LEU A 271 8.86 -10.36 1.29
C LEU A 271 8.10 -11.28 0.32
N ILE A 272 8.62 -11.41 -0.90
CA ILE A 272 7.99 -12.24 -1.94
C ILE A 272 7.94 -13.71 -1.48
N TYR A 273 9.02 -14.20 -0.86
CA TYR A 273 9.05 -15.56 -0.33
C TYR A 273 7.96 -15.81 0.71
N ALA A 274 7.85 -14.92 1.70
CA ALA A 274 6.84 -15.03 2.74
C ALA A 274 5.41 -15.01 2.18
N VAL A 275 5.14 -14.14 1.20
CA VAL A 275 3.80 -14.03 0.58
C VAL A 275 3.45 -15.29 -0.23
N ILE A 276 4.38 -15.80 -1.05
CA ILE A 276 4.12 -16.96 -1.92
C ILE A 276 3.95 -18.21 -1.08
N ILE A 277 4.85 -18.50 -0.13
CA ILE A 277 4.75 -19.72 0.68
C ILE A 277 3.51 -19.71 1.57
N LYS A 278 3.09 -18.56 2.09
CA LYS A 278 1.83 -18.45 2.84
C LYS A 278 0.62 -18.86 2.01
N LYS A 279 0.59 -18.51 0.72
CA LYS A 279 -0.53 -18.83 -0.20
C LYS A 279 -0.40 -20.21 -0.85
N PHE A 280 0.82 -20.65 -1.11
CA PHE A 280 1.14 -21.87 -1.83
C PHE A 280 2.22 -22.67 -1.08
N PRO A 281 1.89 -23.31 0.06
CA PRO A 281 2.88 -23.93 0.94
C PRO A 281 3.71 -25.04 0.28
N LYS A 282 3.16 -25.70 -0.74
CA LYS A 282 3.80 -26.80 -1.48
C LYS A 282 4.63 -26.33 -2.69
N PHE A 283 4.64 -25.03 -2.99
CA PHE A 283 5.35 -24.51 -4.15
C PHE A 283 6.86 -24.41 -3.88
N ALA A 284 7.68 -25.03 -4.72
CA ALA A 284 9.13 -25.02 -4.58
C ALA A 284 9.70 -23.67 -5.04
N LEU A 285 9.72 -22.68 -4.14
CA LEU A 285 10.26 -21.36 -4.42
C LEU A 285 11.80 -21.36 -4.36
N ARG A 286 12.44 -20.69 -5.32
CA ARG A 286 13.90 -20.47 -5.36
C ARG A 286 14.19 -18.98 -5.30
N ILE A 287 15.11 -18.59 -4.42
CA ILE A 287 15.62 -17.22 -4.34
C ILE A 287 16.96 -17.16 -5.08
N SER A 288 17.14 -16.14 -5.92
CA SER A 288 18.43 -15.93 -6.59
C SER A 288 19.53 -15.56 -5.59
N GLU A 289 20.59 -16.36 -5.56
CA GLU A 289 21.81 -16.15 -4.76
C GLU A 289 22.78 -15.15 -5.42
N LYS A 290 22.56 -14.84 -6.71
CA LYS A 290 23.43 -13.92 -7.44
C LYS A 290 23.33 -12.51 -6.84
N ASN A 291 24.46 -11.96 -6.42
CA ASN A 291 24.57 -10.54 -6.11
C ASN A 291 24.46 -9.74 -7.41
N THR A 292 23.56 -8.77 -7.43
CA THR A 292 23.30 -7.89 -8.59
C THR A 292 23.61 -6.43 -8.30
N ASN A 293 24.20 -6.13 -7.13
CA ASN A 293 24.73 -4.81 -6.84
C ASN A 293 25.87 -4.50 -7.81
N SER A 294 25.74 -3.40 -8.55
CA SER A 294 26.78 -2.92 -9.46
C SER A 294 27.67 -1.87 -8.80
N ILE A 295 27.30 -1.37 -7.62
CA ILE A 295 28.05 -0.39 -6.84
C ILE A 295 29.08 -1.14 -5.99
N ASN A 296 30.34 -0.71 -6.08
CA ASN A 296 31.43 -1.25 -5.28
C ASN A 296 32.03 -0.11 -4.45
N TYR A 297 32.33 -0.37 -3.19
CA TYR A 297 32.90 0.60 -2.26
C TYR A 297 34.39 0.33 -2.07
N LEU A 298 35.21 1.38 -2.16
CA LEU A 298 36.60 1.34 -1.71
C LEU A 298 36.61 1.77 -0.24
N LEU A 299 36.92 0.84 0.66
CA LEU A 299 36.92 1.03 2.12
C LEU A 299 38.29 1.44 2.65
#